data_AF-A0A2K5D706-F1
#
_entry.id   AF-A0A2K5D706-F1
#
_cell.length_a   1.000
_cell.length_b   1.000
_cell.length_c   1.000
_cell.angle_alpha   90.00
_cell.angle_beta   90.00
_cell.angle_gamma   90.00
#
_symmetry.space_group_name_H-M   'P 1'
#
loop_
_entity.id
_entity.type
_entity.pdbx_description
1 polymer ?
#
loop_
_entity_poly.entity_id
_entity_poly.type
_entity_poly.pdbx_seq_one_letter_code
_entity_poly.pdbx_strand_id
1 'polypeptide(L)'
;MATPRGLGALLLPLLLLLALSQEKTTENPRRSCLGSNMDEYGAFNLKDKAGCFTKCRKSESEPCDVGSLQKYWLNYEAHLVEEGLTEKVNMSFLKALVQNLSTSTAEDLYFSLKPSQIPRQVMKDEDKPPDRVRLPKSLFGSLPGNRSVVRLAITVLDIGPGNLFKGPQLSLGDGSSVLNNRLVGLSVGRMRVTRLPEPLEIIFSHQRPPTNMTFTCVFWDATKGPTGDWASEGCSTEVGPEGTVCRCDHLTFFTLLLRPILDQSTVHILTRISQAGCGVSMIFLAFTIVLYAVLRLSRQRFKSEDAPKIHVALSGSLFLLNLAFLITVGSGSKGSDAACWARGAVYHYFLLCVFTWMSLEAFHLYLLAVRVFNTYFGHYFLKLSLVGWGLPALMVIGTGSANSYGLYTIRDRENRTSLELCWFRDGTATYALYITVHGYFLITFLFGMVVLALVTWKIFTLSSATAVKERGQNRKKVLTLLGLSSLVGVTWGLAILTPLGLSTVYIFALFNSLQGVFICCWFTILYLPSQSTTVSSSTARLDQAHSASQE
;
A
#
# COMPACT_ATOMS: atom_id res chain seq x y z
N MET A 1 5.28 86.07 20.65
CA MET A 1 4.20 86.00 19.64
C MET A 1 3.86 84.53 19.42
N ALA A 2 2.57 84.18 19.56
CA ALA A 2 1.87 82.93 19.25
C ALA A 2 2.29 81.60 19.94
N THR A 3 1.41 81.13 20.83
CA THR A 3 1.40 79.84 21.53
C THR A 3 1.01 78.64 20.64
N PRO A 4 1.43 77.40 20.94
CA PRO A 4 1.02 76.20 20.21
C PRO A 4 -0.33 75.69 20.74
N ARG A 5 -1.33 75.59 19.86
CA ARG A 5 -2.61 74.91 20.11
C ARG A 5 -2.68 73.68 19.23
N GLY A 6 -2.81 72.50 19.84
CA GLY A 6 -3.26 71.30 19.13
C GLY A 6 -2.52 70.01 19.46
N LEU A 7 -2.58 69.53 20.70
CA LEU A 7 -2.23 68.13 21.00
C LEU A 7 -3.11 67.44 22.06
N GLY A 8 -4.05 68.17 22.69
CA GLY A 8 -4.90 67.64 23.78
C GLY A 8 -6.23 67.00 23.37
N ALA A 9 -6.61 67.04 22.08
CA ALA A 9 -7.94 66.60 21.62
C ALA A 9 -7.99 65.18 21.01
N LEU A 10 -6.85 64.49 20.90
CA LEU A 10 -6.76 63.13 20.33
C LEU A 10 -6.54 62.04 21.38
N LEU A 11 -6.35 62.38 22.66
CA LEU A 11 -6.08 61.42 23.73
C LEU A 11 -7.35 60.87 24.42
N LEU A 12 -8.45 61.62 24.42
CA LEU A 12 -9.72 61.13 25.00
C LEU A 12 -10.45 60.08 24.13
N PRO A 13 -10.47 60.15 22.78
CA PRO A 13 -11.09 59.08 21.99
C PRO A 13 -10.25 57.80 22.01
N LEU A 14 -8.93 57.92 22.11
CA LEU A 14 -8.01 56.77 22.13
C LEU A 14 -8.10 55.97 23.44
N LEU A 15 -8.29 56.66 24.58
CA LEU A 15 -8.53 56.01 25.87
C LEU A 15 -9.93 55.39 25.98
N LEU A 16 -10.96 55.94 25.32
CA LEU A 16 -12.26 55.27 25.22
C LEU A 16 -12.25 54.07 24.26
N LEU A 17 -11.48 54.13 23.16
CA LEU A 17 -11.30 53.00 22.25
C LEU A 17 -10.47 51.86 22.88
N LEU A 18 -9.52 52.18 23.78
CA LEU A 18 -8.80 51.18 24.57
C LEU A 18 -9.66 50.57 25.69
N ALA A 19 -10.66 51.29 26.22
CA ALA A 19 -11.58 50.77 27.24
C ALA A 19 -12.75 49.94 26.67
N LEU A 20 -13.11 50.13 25.40
CA LEU A 20 -14.10 49.30 24.69
C LEU A 20 -13.49 48.09 23.98
N SER A 21 -12.16 47.91 24.05
CA SER A 21 -11.46 46.68 23.72
C SER A 21 -11.02 45.95 24.99
N GLN A 22 -11.91 45.83 25.98
CA GLN A 22 -11.98 44.55 26.67
C GLN A 22 -12.50 43.56 25.64
N GLU A 23 -11.56 42.96 24.91
CA GLU A 23 -11.74 41.65 24.33
C GLU A 23 -12.31 40.81 25.48
N LYS A 24 -13.63 40.64 25.45
CA LYS A 24 -14.26 39.49 26.08
C LYS A 24 -13.44 38.36 25.49
N THR A 25 -12.57 37.74 26.29
CA THR A 25 -12.04 36.43 25.98
C THR A 25 -13.27 35.55 25.90
N THR A 26 -13.96 35.57 24.76
CA THR A 26 -14.51 34.39 24.14
C THR A 26 -13.32 33.46 24.12
N GLU A 27 -13.24 32.60 25.14
CA GLU A 27 -12.48 31.37 25.04
C GLU A 27 -12.85 30.81 23.66
N ASN A 28 -11.94 30.95 22.70
CA ASN A 28 -11.91 30.05 21.56
C ASN A 28 -12.06 28.65 22.17
N PRO A 29 -12.97 27.79 21.67
CA PRO A 29 -13.20 26.50 22.28
C PRO A 29 -11.83 25.83 22.39
N ARG A 30 -11.34 25.64 23.62
CA ARG A 30 -10.04 25.01 23.87
C ARG A 30 -10.04 23.78 22.99
N ARG A 31 -9.11 23.68 22.03
CA ARG A 31 -8.96 22.51 21.17
C ARG A 31 -8.55 21.34 22.07
N SER A 32 -9.54 20.73 22.72
CA SER A 32 -9.35 20.02 23.99
C SER A 32 -8.63 18.69 23.81
N CYS A 33 -8.59 18.19 22.58
CA CYS A 33 -8.01 16.90 22.20
C CYS A 33 -6.68 17.05 21.44
N LEU A 34 -6.13 18.27 21.38
CA LEU A 34 -4.82 18.60 20.84
C LEU A 34 -3.90 19.03 21.99
N GLY A 35 -3.09 18.09 22.49
CA GLY A 35 -1.88 18.37 23.27
C GLY A 35 -2.03 19.22 24.54
N SER A 36 -2.20 18.55 25.68
CA SER A 36 -1.62 19.01 26.95
C SER A 36 -1.04 17.79 27.65
N ASN A 37 0.14 17.93 28.28
CA ASN A 37 0.94 16.88 28.95
C ASN A 37 0.05 15.75 29.52
N MET A 38 -0.09 14.66 28.76
CA MET A 38 -1.01 13.58 29.13
C MET A 38 -0.42 12.61 30.16
N ASP A 39 0.80 12.87 30.65
CA ASP A 39 1.54 12.02 31.56
C ASP A 39 1.13 12.15 33.05
N GLU A 40 0.27 13.12 33.41
CA GLU A 40 -0.29 13.25 34.77
C GLU A 40 -1.69 12.61 34.90
N TYR A 41 -1.83 11.70 35.86
CA TYR A 41 -3.10 11.09 36.27
C TYR A 41 -3.75 11.94 37.36
N GLY A 42 -4.80 12.69 37.00
CA GLY A 42 -5.61 13.45 37.94
C GLY A 42 -7.09 13.29 37.65
N ALA A 43 -7.92 13.17 38.69
CA ALA A 43 -9.36 12.96 38.56
C ALA A 43 -10.08 14.05 37.74
N PHE A 44 -9.60 15.29 37.81
CA PHE A 44 -10.11 16.42 37.02
C PHE A 44 -9.80 16.30 35.50
N ASN A 45 -8.83 15.48 35.09
CA ASN A 45 -8.41 15.31 33.69
C ASN A 45 -9.06 14.07 33.04
N LEU A 46 -9.60 13.13 33.83
CA LEU A 46 -10.16 11.88 33.34
C LEU A 46 -11.43 12.08 32.49
N LYS A 47 -12.32 12.97 32.93
CA LYS A 47 -13.59 13.26 32.23
C LYS A 47 -13.35 13.93 30.88
N ASP A 48 -12.39 14.83 30.82
CA ASP A 48 -12.01 15.54 29.60
C ASP A 48 -11.32 14.60 28.60
N LYS A 49 -10.36 13.79 29.07
CA LYS A 49 -9.70 12.75 28.25
C LYS A 49 -10.69 11.69 27.75
N ALA A 50 -11.67 11.29 28.56
CA ALA A 50 -12.76 10.40 28.16
C ALA A 50 -13.68 11.03 27.11
N GLY A 51 -13.98 12.33 27.25
CA GLY A 51 -14.70 13.11 26.25
C GLY A 51 -13.95 13.13 24.91
N CYS A 52 -12.65 13.40 24.93
CA CYS A 52 -11.81 13.38 23.74
C CYS A 52 -11.73 12.02 23.07
N PHE A 53 -11.51 10.95 23.84
CA PHE A 53 -11.52 9.59 23.31
C PHE A 53 -12.84 9.27 22.60
N THR A 54 -13.97 9.63 23.22
CA THR A 54 -15.31 9.39 22.65
C THR A 54 -15.54 10.15 21.34
N LYS A 55 -15.03 11.37 21.22
CA LYS A 55 -15.10 12.17 19.99
C LYS A 55 -14.20 11.61 18.89
N CYS A 56 -12.92 11.40 19.19
CA CYS A 56 -11.92 10.90 18.24
C CYS A 56 -12.22 9.48 17.73
N ARG A 57 -12.96 8.70 18.51
CA ARG A 57 -13.47 7.38 18.14
C ARG A 57 -14.46 7.38 16.98
N LYS A 58 -15.23 8.46 16.75
CA LYS A 58 -16.31 8.47 15.74
C LYS A 58 -15.87 8.93 14.33
N SER A 59 -14.86 9.80 14.21
CA SER A 59 -14.29 10.43 12.98
C SER A 59 -15.35 11.10 12.06
N GLU A 60 -15.27 12.38 11.69
CA GLU A 60 -14.36 12.92 10.65
C GLU A 60 -13.97 14.42 10.79
N SER A 61 -14.43 15.18 11.80
CA SER A 61 -14.33 16.67 11.74
C SER A 61 -13.39 17.38 12.73
N GLU A 62 -12.84 16.72 13.76
CA GLU A 62 -11.93 17.36 14.74
C GLU A 62 -10.50 16.77 14.67
N PRO A 63 -9.43 17.60 14.68
CA PRO A 63 -8.06 17.12 14.77
C PRO A 63 -7.79 16.49 16.15
N CYS A 64 -7.39 15.22 16.14
CA CYS A 64 -7.10 14.43 17.35
C CYS A 64 -5.61 14.09 17.43
N ASP A 65 -5.00 14.29 18.61
CA ASP A 65 -3.69 13.71 18.91
C ASP A 65 -3.85 12.22 19.30
N VAL A 66 -3.91 11.38 18.27
CA VAL A 66 -4.17 9.93 18.38
C VAL A 66 -3.13 9.24 19.26
N GLY A 67 -1.84 9.56 19.07
CA GLY A 67 -0.74 8.90 19.80
C GLY A 67 -0.81 9.15 21.31
N SER A 68 -1.02 10.40 21.72
CA SER A 68 -1.14 10.75 23.15
C SER A 68 -2.37 10.11 23.79
N LEU A 69 -3.51 10.11 23.09
CA LEU A 69 -4.75 9.47 23.58
C LEU A 69 -4.58 7.95 23.76
N GLN A 70 -3.96 7.27 22.81
CA GLN A 70 -3.70 5.83 22.91
C GLN A 70 -2.80 5.52 24.10
N LYS A 71 -1.67 6.23 24.23
CA LYS A 71 -0.71 6.04 25.32
C LYS A 71 -1.36 6.27 26.69
N TYR A 72 -2.23 7.28 26.82
CA TYR A 72 -2.96 7.54 28.07
C TYR A 72 -3.82 6.35 28.50
N TRP A 73 -4.65 5.82 27.58
CA TRP A 73 -5.56 4.71 27.91
C TRP A 73 -4.85 3.37 28.09
N LEU A 74 -3.73 3.15 27.39
CA LEU A 74 -2.86 2.00 27.62
C LEU A 74 -2.21 2.04 29.00
N ASN A 75 -1.85 3.23 29.50
CA ASN A 75 -1.22 3.37 30.81
C ASN A 75 -2.25 3.55 31.95
N TYR A 76 -3.54 3.79 31.65
CA TYR A 76 -4.59 3.98 32.64
C TYR A 76 -4.77 2.77 33.57
N GLU A 77 -4.46 1.57 33.10
CA GLU A 77 -4.44 0.36 33.94
C GLU A 77 -3.44 0.43 35.10
N ALA A 78 -2.30 1.12 34.92
CA ALA A 78 -1.34 1.31 36.01
C ALA A 78 -1.94 2.17 37.13
N HIS A 79 -2.67 3.22 36.78
CA HIS A 79 -3.40 4.07 37.73
C HIS A 79 -4.52 3.29 38.44
N LEU A 80 -5.27 2.45 37.70
CA LEU A 80 -6.31 1.59 38.29
C LEU A 80 -5.74 0.63 39.35
N VAL A 81 -4.55 0.10 39.09
CA VAL A 81 -3.89 -0.84 40.00
C VAL A 81 -3.28 -0.12 41.22
N GLU A 82 -2.76 1.10 41.06
CA GLU A 82 -2.06 1.84 42.11
C GLU A 82 -2.97 2.63 43.05
N GLU A 83 -3.87 3.47 42.53
CA GLU A 83 -4.56 4.47 43.36
C GLU A 83 -5.72 3.90 44.19
N GLY A 84 -6.15 2.66 43.93
CA GLY A 84 -7.03 1.91 44.84
C GLY A 84 -8.40 2.52 45.12
N LEU A 85 -8.82 3.56 44.39
CA LEU A 85 -10.05 4.30 44.64
C LEU A 85 -11.30 3.62 44.07
N THR A 86 -11.18 2.74 43.07
CA THR A 86 -12.33 2.06 42.44
C THR A 86 -11.99 0.63 41.98
N GLU A 87 -12.72 -0.35 42.52
CA GLU A 87 -12.61 -1.77 42.12
C GLU A 87 -13.24 -2.04 40.74
N LYS A 88 -14.14 -1.15 40.28
CA LYS A 88 -14.90 -1.32 39.04
C LYS A 88 -15.02 0.01 38.31
N VAL A 89 -14.80 -0.01 37.00
CA VAL A 89 -15.00 1.15 36.11
C VAL A 89 -16.04 0.79 35.06
N ASN A 90 -17.03 1.66 34.88
CA ASN A 90 -18.12 1.47 33.94
C ASN A 90 -18.37 2.75 33.13
N MET A 91 -17.54 2.97 32.11
CA MET A 91 -17.70 4.05 31.13
C MET A 91 -18.33 3.52 29.83
N SER A 92 -18.79 4.41 28.95
CA SER A 92 -19.39 4.01 27.67
C SER A 92 -18.45 3.20 26.78
N PHE A 93 -17.15 3.51 26.78
CA PHE A 93 -16.14 2.86 25.96
C PHE A 93 -15.15 1.99 26.76
N LEU A 94 -15.14 2.07 28.09
CA LEU A 94 -14.21 1.33 28.96
C LEU A 94 -14.98 0.62 30.08
N LYS A 95 -14.82 -0.70 30.17
CA LYS A 95 -15.20 -1.50 31.33
C LYS A 95 -13.94 -2.04 31.99
N ALA A 96 -13.79 -1.89 33.30
CA ALA A 96 -12.64 -2.44 34.01
C ALA A 96 -13.03 -3.08 35.34
N LEU A 97 -12.35 -4.17 35.68
CA LEU A 97 -12.37 -4.80 36.99
C LEU A 97 -10.95 -4.77 37.56
N VAL A 98 -10.80 -4.32 38.80
CA VAL A 98 -9.58 -4.43 39.59
C VAL A 98 -9.86 -5.36 40.76
N GLN A 99 -9.07 -6.43 40.88
CA GLN A 99 -9.26 -7.43 41.93
C GLN A 99 -7.92 -7.76 42.60
N ASN A 100 -7.96 -7.88 43.93
CA ASN A 100 -6.85 -8.41 44.72
C ASN A 100 -6.82 -9.94 44.59
N LEU A 101 -5.67 -10.49 44.20
CA LEU A 101 -5.44 -11.91 44.01
C LEU A 101 -4.29 -12.40 44.89
N SER A 102 -4.45 -13.59 45.46
CA SER A 102 -3.37 -14.24 46.20
C SER A 102 -2.31 -14.77 45.24
N THR A 103 -1.03 -14.60 45.57
CA THR A 103 0.08 -15.22 44.84
C THR A 103 0.15 -16.74 45.05
N SER A 104 -0.54 -17.26 46.06
CA SER A 104 -0.63 -18.70 46.37
C SER A 104 -1.83 -19.42 45.71
N THR A 105 -2.35 -18.88 44.60
CA THR A 105 -3.55 -19.44 43.95
C THR A 105 -3.26 -20.82 43.35
N ALA A 106 -4.03 -21.84 43.76
CA ALA A 106 -3.82 -23.24 43.37
C ALA A 106 -4.47 -23.63 42.02
N GLU A 107 -5.42 -22.83 41.54
CA GLU A 107 -6.24 -23.11 40.35
C GLU A 107 -6.19 -21.95 39.34
N ASP A 108 -6.62 -22.25 38.11
CA ASP A 108 -6.74 -21.23 37.07
C ASP A 108 -7.93 -20.31 37.35
N LEU A 109 -7.78 -19.03 37.03
CA LEU A 109 -8.86 -18.06 37.19
C LEU A 109 -9.52 -17.77 35.84
N TYR A 110 -10.85 -17.76 35.84
CA TYR A 110 -11.64 -17.48 34.65
C TYR A 110 -12.44 -16.19 34.84
N PHE A 111 -12.46 -15.35 33.81
CA PHE A 111 -13.22 -14.11 33.81
C PHE A 111 -14.08 -13.99 32.56
N SER A 112 -15.33 -13.57 32.74
CA SER A 112 -16.20 -13.20 31.62
C SER A 112 -15.78 -11.85 31.07
N LEU A 113 -15.73 -11.77 29.75
CA LEU A 113 -15.39 -10.58 28.99
C LEU A 113 -16.60 -10.13 28.15
N LYS A 114 -17.84 -10.20 28.65
CA LYS A 114 -18.99 -9.70 27.87
C LYS A 114 -18.88 -8.18 27.66
N PRO A 115 -18.92 -7.63 26.42
CA PRO A 115 -18.69 -6.20 26.17
C PRO A 115 -19.64 -5.24 26.91
N SER A 116 -20.89 -5.65 27.11
CA SER A 116 -21.92 -4.86 27.79
C SER A 116 -21.81 -4.86 29.31
N GLN A 117 -20.94 -5.70 29.89
CA GLN A 117 -20.83 -5.92 31.33
C GLN A 117 -19.40 -5.66 31.80
N ILE A 118 -19.27 -5.29 33.07
CA ILE A 118 -17.96 -5.22 33.73
C ILE A 118 -17.41 -6.66 33.80
N PRO A 119 -16.11 -6.88 33.55
CA PRO A 119 -15.52 -8.20 33.72
C PRO A 119 -15.85 -8.76 35.11
N ARG A 120 -16.15 -10.05 35.15
CA ARG A 120 -16.50 -10.76 36.40
C ARG A 120 -15.83 -12.12 36.43
N GLN A 121 -15.34 -12.52 37.59
CA GLN A 121 -14.82 -13.87 37.78
C GLN A 121 -15.96 -14.88 37.64
N VAL A 122 -15.69 -16.00 36.97
CA VAL A 122 -16.63 -17.10 36.75
C VAL A 122 -15.98 -18.41 37.16
N MET A 123 -16.79 -19.39 37.56
CA MET A 123 -16.28 -20.73 37.85
C MET A 123 -15.98 -21.47 36.54
N LYS A 124 -15.04 -22.42 36.59
CA LYS A 124 -14.60 -23.20 35.41
C LYS A 124 -15.76 -23.96 34.74
N ASP A 125 -16.66 -24.51 35.55
CA ASP A 125 -17.71 -25.44 35.12
C ASP A 125 -19.12 -24.82 35.07
N GLU A 126 -19.31 -23.59 35.55
CA GLU A 126 -20.59 -22.88 35.45
C GLU A 126 -20.56 -21.77 34.39
N ASP A 127 -21.62 -21.72 33.58
CA ASP A 127 -21.99 -20.57 32.73
C ASP A 127 -20.82 -20.07 31.84
N LYS A 128 -20.26 -20.96 31.00
CA LYS A 128 -19.12 -20.69 30.10
C LYS A 128 -19.42 -19.48 29.20
N PRO A 129 -18.92 -18.28 29.53
CA PRO A 129 -19.28 -17.10 28.79
C PRO A 129 -18.63 -17.15 27.40
N PRO A 130 -19.33 -16.64 26.36
CA PRO A 130 -18.84 -16.70 24.99
C PRO A 130 -17.51 -15.95 24.80
N ASP A 131 -17.38 -14.78 25.46
CA ASP A 131 -16.11 -14.09 25.62
C ASP A 131 -15.57 -14.32 27.03
N ARG A 132 -14.35 -14.84 27.14
CA ARG A 132 -13.71 -15.10 28.44
C ARG A 132 -12.19 -15.09 28.36
N VAL A 133 -11.55 -14.91 29.51
CA VAL A 133 -10.10 -15.11 29.68
C VAL A 133 -9.83 -16.12 30.78
N ARG A 134 -8.86 -17.00 30.55
CA ARG A 134 -8.25 -17.91 31.51
C ARG A 134 -6.86 -17.40 31.86
N LEU A 135 -6.64 -17.12 33.14
CA LEU A 135 -5.33 -16.81 33.69
C LEU A 135 -4.77 -18.09 34.34
N PRO A 136 -3.65 -18.63 33.84
CA PRO A 136 -3.11 -19.89 34.33
C PRO A 136 -2.51 -19.71 35.72
N LYS A 137 -2.62 -20.73 36.57
CA LYS A 137 -2.05 -20.69 37.93
C LYS A 137 -0.54 -20.40 37.97
N SER A 138 0.19 -20.83 36.94
CA SER A 138 1.63 -20.59 36.77
C SER A 138 1.99 -19.11 36.65
N LEU A 139 1.06 -18.26 36.18
CA LEU A 139 1.21 -16.81 36.21
C LEU A 139 1.50 -16.34 37.63
N PHE A 140 0.68 -16.76 38.61
CA PHE A 140 0.78 -16.27 40.00
C PHE A 140 2.04 -16.77 40.70
N GLY A 141 2.48 -18.00 40.39
CA GLY A 141 3.75 -18.53 40.91
C GLY A 141 4.99 -17.85 40.32
N SER A 142 4.87 -17.20 39.16
CA SER A 142 5.98 -16.50 38.48
C SER A 142 6.15 -15.03 38.89
N LEU A 143 5.21 -14.47 39.66
CA LEU A 143 5.23 -13.05 40.02
C LEU A 143 6.32 -12.75 41.06
N PRO A 144 7.26 -11.83 40.80
CA PRO A 144 8.33 -11.51 41.72
C PRO A 144 7.83 -10.68 42.91
N GLY A 145 7.97 -11.21 44.13
CA GLY A 145 7.84 -10.41 45.35
C GLY A 145 7.46 -11.21 46.60
N ASN A 146 7.95 -10.73 47.75
CA ASN A 146 7.61 -11.20 49.09
C ASN A 146 6.16 -10.83 49.52
N ARG A 147 5.26 -10.59 48.55
CA ARG A 147 3.88 -10.11 48.76
C ARG A 147 2.91 -11.26 48.55
N SER A 148 2.03 -11.48 49.53
CA SER A 148 0.97 -12.49 49.48
C SER A 148 -0.16 -12.14 48.51
N VAL A 149 -0.29 -10.86 48.13
CA VAL A 149 -1.40 -10.36 47.29
C VAL A 149 -0.89 -9.41 46.21
N VAL A 150 -1.42 -9.58 45.00
CA VAL A 150 -1.19 -8.73 43.82
C VAL A 150 -2.52 -8.21 43.28
N ARG A 151 -2.50 -7.06 42.61
CA ARG A 151 -3.69 -6.48 41.97
C ARG A 151 -3.70 -6.79 40.49
N LEU A 152 -4.75 -7.47 40.04
CA LEU A 152 -5.06 -7.71 38.64
C LEU A 152 -6.04 -6.64 38.15
N ALA A 153 -5.74 -6.03 37.01
CA ALA A 153 -6.69 -5.24 36.24
C ALA A 153 -7.04 -5.96 34.94
N ILE A 154 -8.35 -6.06 34.67
CA ILE A 154 -8.89 -6.54 33.41
C ILE A 154 -9.69 -5.40 32.80
N THR A 155 -9.33 -4.98 31.59
CA THR A 155 -9.99 -3.89 30.87
C THR A 155 -10.59 -4.39 29.56
N VAL A 156 -11.77 -3.89 29.22
CA VAL A 156 -12.42 -4.07 27.91
C VAL A 156 -12.67 -2.68 27.35
N LEU A 157 -12.02 -2.39 26.22
CA LEU A 157 -12.02 -1.07 25.58
C LEU A 157 -12.69 -1.15 24.19
N ASP A 158 -13.65 -0.28 23.93
CA ASP A 158 -14.28 -0.08 22.62
C ASP A 158 -13.68 1.15 21.93
N ILE A 159 -12.81 0.87 20.95
CA ILE A 159 -12.03 1.84 20.19
C ILE A 159 -12.83 2.48 19.04
N GLY A 160 -14.04 1.98 18.76
CA GLY A 160 -14.95 2.38 17.69
C GLY A 160 -14.37 2.45 16.28
N PRO A 161 -15.12 3.04 15.32
CA PRO A 161 -14.80 2.95 13.90
C PRO A 161 -13.75 3.97 13.40
N GLY A 162 -13.32 4.93 14.23
CA GLY A 162 -12.32 5.95 13.89
C GLY A 162 -10.89 5.42 13.76
N ASN A 163 -9.87 6.28 13.87
CA ASN A 163 -8.46 5.92 13.63
C ASN A 163 -7.70 5.46 14.88
N LEU A 164 -8.34 5.44 16.05
CA LEU A 164 -7.74 4.98 17.30
C LEU A 164 -7.45 3.47 17.20
N PHE A 165 -6.24 3.08 17.57
CA PHE A 165 -5.77 1.69 17.59
C PHE A 165 -5.88 0.98 16.23
N LYS A 166 -5.66 1.71 15.14
CA LYS A 166 -5.56 1.12 13.79
C LYS A 166 -4.11 1.01 13.31
N GLY A 167 -3.20 1.86 13.77
CA GLY A 167 -1.80 1.81 13.31
C GLY A 167 -1.66 2.13 11.82
N PRO A 168 -0.43 2.26 11.30
CA PRO A 168 -0.19 2.62 9.91
C PRO A 168 -0.67 1.52 8.94
N GLN A 169 -0.45 0.25 9.27
CA GLN A 169 -0.75 -0.87 8.36
C GLN A 169 -2.25 -1.09 8.14
N LEU A 170 -3.06 -0.98 9.19
CA LEU A 170 -4.52 -1.12 9.06
C LEU A 170 -5.15 0.14 8.42
N SER A 171 -4.49 1.30 8.54
CA SER A 171 -4.92 2.55 7.89
C SER A 171 -4.67 2.58 6.39
N LEU A 172 -3.86 1.65 5.86
CA LEU A 172 -3.56 1.53 4.43
C LEU A 172 -4.68 0.87 3.60
N GLY A 173 -5.80 0.48 4.21
CA GLY A 173 -6.99 0.02 3.47
C GLY A 173 -6.87 -1.38 2.88
N ASP A 174 -6.00 -2.24 3.43
CA ASP A 174 -5.81 -3.65 3.00
C ASP A 174 -7.00 -4.57 3.38
N GLY A 175 -8.21 -4.00 3.55
CA GLY A 175 -9.43 -4.73 3.97
C GLY A 175 -9.40 -5.28 5.41
N SER A 176 -8.31 -5.10 6.15
CA SER A 176 -8.15 -5.57 7.52
C SER A 176 -8.90 -4.68 8.53
N SER A 177 -9.48 -5.28 9.57
CA SER A 177 -10.22 -4.55 10.61
C SER A 177 -10.15 -5.22 11.97
N VAL A 178 -10.30 -4.44 13.04
CA VAL A 178 -10.38 -4.95 14.41
C VAL A 178 -11.80 -5.47 14.64
N LEU A 179 -11.94 -6.75 15.04
CA LEU A 179 -13.23 -7.35 15.28
C LEU A 179 -13.98 -6.58 16.37
N ASN A 180 -15.20 -6.15 16.05
CA ASN A 180 -16.09 -5.41 16.95
C ASN A 180 -15.46 -4.16 17.57
N ASN A 181 -14.38 -3.61 17.00
CA ASN A 181 -13.62 -2.47 17.53
C ASN A 181 -13.24 -2.64 19.01
N ARG A 182 -12.81 -3.84 19.38
CA ARG A 182 -12.70 -4.24 20.79
C ARG A 182 -11.27 -4.62 21.17
N LEU A 183 -10.77 -4.07 22.27
CA LEU A 183 -9.51 -4.42 22.90
C LEU A 183 -9.74 -4.99 24.30
N VAL A 184 -8.88 -5.91 24.72
CA VAL A 184 -8.87 -6.51 26.06
C VAL A 184 -7.49 -6.31 26.66
N GLY A 185 -7.39 -5.48 27.70
CA GLY A 185 -6.15 -5.26 28.44
C GLY A 185 -6.08 -6.12 29.69
N LEU A 186 -4.90 -6.68 29.96
CA LEU A 186 -4.62 -7.47 31.15
C LEU A 186 -3.32 -6.97 31.77
N SER A 187 -3.34 -6.64 33.07
CA SER A 187 -2.13 -6.20 33.79
C SER A 187 -2.16 -6.62 35.25
N VAL A 188 -0.96 -6.88 35.80
CA VAL A 188 -0.79 -7.26 37.20
C VAL A 188 0.27 -6.36 37.83
N GLY A 189 -0.13 -5.51 38.78
CA GLY A 189 0.79 -4.50 39.33
C GLY A 189 1.33 -3.55 38.25
N ARG A 190 2.53 -3.01 38.48
CA ARG A 190 3.36 -2.34 37.46
C ARG A 190 4.34 -3.30 36.75
N MET A 191 4.07 -4.61 36.79
CA MET A 191 4.99 -5.62 36.27
C MET A 191 4.74 -5.88 34.80
N ARG A 192 5.81 -5.84 34.00
CA ARG A 192 5.77 -6.35 32.62
C ARG A 192 5.95 -7.86 32.65
N VAL A 193 4.86 -8.58 32.41
CA VAL A 193 4.87 -10.04 32.38
C VAL A 193 4.99 -10.50 30.94
N THR A 194 6.07 -11.22 30.64
CA THR A 194 6.41 -11.74 29.31
C THR A 194 7.03 -13.12 29.43
N ARG A 195 6.88 -13.98 28.41
CA ARG A 195 7.41 -15.35 28.38
C ARG A 195 6.85 -16.25 29.48
N LEU A 196 5.53 -16.23 29.64
CA LEU A 196 4.82 -17.16 30.51
C LEU A 196 5.05 -18.60 30.05
N PRO A 197 5.42 -19.51 30.97
CA PRO A 197 5.66 -20.93 30.62
C PRO A 197 4.38 -21.63 30.18
N GLU A 198 3.24 -21.27 30.77
CA GLU A 198 1.90 -21.66 30.31
C GLU A 198 1.20 -20.39 29.81
N PRO A 199 0.75 -20.34 28.55
CA PRO A 199 0.11 -19.15 27.99
C PRO A 199 -1.28 -18.94 28.58
N LEU A 200 -1.69 -17.68 28.71
CA LEU A 200 -3.07 -17.35 29.01
C LEU A 200 -3.96 -17.59 27.79
N GLU A 201 -5.24 -17.90 28.02
CA GLU A 201 -6.19 -18.15 26.93
C GLU A 201 -7.29 -17.09 26.93
N ILE A 202 -7.43 -16.36 25.82
CA ILE A 202 -8.52 -15.40 25.60
C ILE A 202 -9.41 -15.97 24.51
N ILE A 203 -10.71 -16.03 24.76
CA ILE A 203 -11.71 -16.45 23.78
C ILE A 203 -12.51 -15.24 23.35
N PHE A 204 -12.50 -14.99 22.03
CA PHE A 204 -13.33 -13.99 21.37
C PHE A 204 -14.44 -14.71 20.61
N SER A 205 -15.69 -14.47 21.01
CA SER A 205 -16.86 -14.98 20.32
C SER A 205 -17.17 -14.18 19.05
N HIS A 206 -17.52 -14.89 18.00
CA HIS A 206 -17.87 -14.30 16.71
C HIS A 206 -18.63 -15.29 15.85
N GLN A 207 -19.33 -14.77 14.83
CA GLN A 207 -19.82 -15.60 13.73
C GLN A 207 -18.65 -16.03 12.83
N ARG A 208 -18.87 -17.05 12.01
CA ARG A 208 -17.84 -17.49 11.06
C ARG A 208 -17.38 -16.33 10.18
N PRO A 209 -16.06 -16.14 10.00
CA PRO A 209 -15.58 -15.10 9.10
C PRO A 209 -16.00 -15.43 7.66
N PRO A 210 -16.15 -14.41 6.79
CA PRO A 210 -16.33 -14.60 5.35
C PRO A 210 -15.24 -15.52 4.77
N THR A 211 -15.54 -16.26 3.69
CA THR A 211 -14.60 -17.21 3.06
C THR A 211 -13.26 -16.58 2.67
N ASN A 212 -13.25 -15.27 2.44
CA ASN A 212 -12.08 -14.52 2.00
C ASN A 212 -11.40 -13.75 3.15
N MET A 213 -11.72 -14.04 4.41
CA MET A 213 -11.18 -13.36 5.59
C MET A 213 -10.86 -14.34 6.72
N THR A 214 -9.81 -14.09 7.50
CA THR A 214 -9.40 -14.90 8.65
C THR A 214 -9.16 -14.02 9.87
N PHE A 215 -9.30 -14.62 11.05
CA PHE A 215 -8.98 -13.97 12.30
C PHE A 215 -7.52 -14.23 12.70
N THR A 216 -6.89 -13.27 13.37
CA THR A 216 -5.58 -13.41 13.98
C THR A 216 -5.55 -12.70 15.33
N CYS A 217 -5.03 -13.37 16.34
CA CYS A 217 -4.77 -12.81 17.65
C CYS A 217 -3.55 -11.89 17.59
N VAL A 218 -3.74 -10.64 17.98
CA VAL A 218 -2.68 -9.62 18.01
C VAL A 218 -2.76 -8.82 19.31
N PHE A 219 -1.66 -8.16 19.63
CA PHE A 219 -1.57 -7.22 20.73
C PHE A 219 -1.05 -5.87 20.25
N TRP A 220 -1.40 -4.82 20.99
CA TRP A 220 -0.94 -3.46 20.68
C TRP A 220 0.49 -3.23 21.19
N ASP A 221 1.42 -3.01 20.28
CA ASP A 221 2.81 -2.70 20.58
C ASP A 221 3.06 -1.19 20.42
N ALA A 222 3.13 -0.50 21.56
CA ALA A 222 3.40 0.94 21.60
C ALA A 222 4.82 1.31 21.15
N THR A 223 5.74 0.35 20.99
CA THR A 223 7.12 0.60 20.52
C THR A 223 7.23 0.60 18.99
N LYS A 224 6.22 0.08 18.27
CA LYS A 224 6.20 0.03 16.81
C LYS A 224 5.75 1.37 16.21
N GLY A 225 6.71 2.29 16.05
CA GLY A 225 6.51 3.60 15.41
C GLY A 225 5.96 4.68 16.35
N PRO A 226 5.71 5.90 15.84
CA PRO A 226 5.35 7.06 16.67
C PRO A 226 3.96 6.94 17.33
N THR A 227 3.07 6.12 16.79
CA THR A 227 1.71 5.90 17.30
C THR A 227 1.47 4.47 17.80
N GLY A 228 2.44 3.55 17.69
CA GLY A 228 2.25 2.12 17.92
C GLY A 228 1.59 1.38 16.75
N ASP A 229 1.71 0.04 16.76
CA ASP A 229 1.13 -0.85 15.74
C ASP A 229 0.79 -2.24 16.33
N TRP A 230 0.05 -3.05 15.56
CA TRP A 230 -0.33 -4.41 15.95
C TRP A 230 0.83 -5.40 15.78
N ALA A 231 1.01 -6.29 16.76
CA ALA A 231 2.00 -7.36 16.74
C ALA A 231 1.37 -8.71 17.14
N SER A 232 1.92 -9.83 16.67
CA SER A 232 1.43 -11.18 17.00
C SER A 232 2.46 -12.04 17.74
N GLU A 233 3.62 -11.46 18.09
CA GLU A 233 4.71 -12.15 18.76
C GLU A 233 4.27 -12.65 20.15
N GLY A 234 4.62 -13.90 20.49
CA GLY A 234 4.19 -14.54 21.74
C GLY A 234 2.71 -14.97 21.77
N CYS A 235 1.95 -14.78 20.68
CA CYS A 235 0.55 -15.19 20.58
C CYS A 235 0.31 -16.22 19.46
N SER A 236 -0.51 -17.22 19.75
CA SER A 236 -1.03 -18.20 18.78
C SER A 236 -2.55 -18.04 18.62
N THR A 237 -3.04 -18.34 17.41
CA THR A 237 -4.46 -18.21 17.04
C THR A 237 -5.03 -19.57 16.67
N GLU A 238 -6.11 -19.97 17.34
CA GLU A 238 -6.90 -21.16 16.99
C GLU A 238 -8.33 -20.74 16.64
N VAL A 239 -8.64 -20.73 15.34
CA VAL A 239 -9.93 -20.25 14.82
C VAL A 239 -10.98 -21.36 14.89
N GLY A 240 -12.06 -21.12 15.62
CA GLY A 240 -13.23 -22.00 15.70
C GLY A 240 -14.48 -21.42 15.01
N PRO A 241 -15.56 -22.21 14.90
CA PRO A 241 -16.79 -21.80 14.23
C PRO A 241 -17.58 -20.72 14.99
N GLU A 242 -17.56 -20.75 16.32
CA GLU A 242 -18.33 -19.86 17.21
C GLU A 242 -17.43 -18.91 18.03
N GLY A 243 -16.12 -18.97 17.80
CA GLY A 243 -15.14 -18.14 18.48
C GLY A 243 -13.71 -18.55 18.16
N THR A 244 -12.78 -17.64 18.44
CA THR A 244 -11.33 -17.85 18.26
C THR A 244 -10.65 -17.84 19.62
N VAL A 245 -9.76 -18.82 19.83
CA VAL A 245 -8.94 -18.95 21.04
C VAL A 245 -7.57 -18.35 20.76
N CYS A 246 -7.20 -17.35 21.53
CA CYS A 246 -5.90 -16.71 21.54
C CYS A 246 -5.08 -17.23 22.72
N ARG A 247 -3.92 -17.86 22.46
CA ARG A 247 -2.99 -18.23 23.53
C ARG A 247 -1.77 -17.34 23.50
N CYS A 248 -1.55 -16.55 24.54
CA CYS A 248 -0.47 -15.56 24.60
C CYS A 248 0.41 -15.75 25.83
N ASP A 249 1.71 -15.50 25.69
CA ASP A 249 2.70 -15.68 26.75
C ASP A 249 3.04 -14.38 27.52
N HIS A 250 2.25 -13.33 27.35
CA HIS A 250 2.47 -12.03 27.99
C HIS A 250 1.14 -11.39 28.39
N LEU A 251 1.22 -10.33 29.21
CA LEU A 251 0.08 -9.52 29.63
C LEU A 251 0.20 -8.12 29.00
N THR A 252 -0.70 -7.81 28.06
CA THR A 252 -0.74 -6.54 27.31
C THR A 252 -2.19 -6.24 26.88
N PHE A 253 -2.38 -5.51 25.77
CA PHE A 253 -3.68 -5.20 25.18
C PHE A 253 -3.92 -6.02 23.92
N PHE A 254 -4.81 -6.98 24.00
CA PHE A 254 -5.12 -7.95 22.95
C PHE A 254 -6.36 -7.58 22.15
N THR A 255 -6.39 -8.02 20.89
CA THR A 255 -7.60 -8.00 20.06
C THR A 255 -7.58 -9.11 19.02
N LEU A 256 -8.73 -9.32 18.38
CA LEU A 256 -8.88 -10.21 17.24
C LEU A 256 -8.95 -9.39 15.96
N LEU A 257 -7.97 -9.57 15.08
CA LEU A 257 -7.86 -8.86 13.82
C LEU A 257 -8.41 -9.70 12.67
N LEU A 258 -9.37 -9.15 11.92
CA LEU A 258 -9.87 -9.72 10.67
C LEU A 258 -8.97 -9.27 9.51
N ARG A 259 -8.46 -10.21 8.72
CA ARG A 259 -7.57 -9.95 7.57
C ARG A 259 -8.01 -10.76 6.36
N PRO A 260 -7.85 -10.25 5.12
CA PRO A 260 -8.16 -11.03 3.93
C PRO A 260 -7.31 -12.30 3.85
N ILE A 261 -7.96 -13.43 3.53
CA ILE A 261 -7.28 -14.71 3.24
C ILE A 261 -6.76 -14.61 1.83
N LEU A 262 -5.44 -14.75 1.68
CA LEU A 262 -4.86 -15.03 0.38
C LEU A 262 -4.47 -16.50 0.29
N ASP A 263 -5.46 -17.28 -0.10
CA ASP A 263 -5.40 -18.74 -0.19
C ASP A 263 -4.17 -19.19 -1.01
N GLN A 264 -3.36 -20.10 -0.42
CA GLN A 264 -2.15 -20.64 -1.05
C GLN A 264 -2.43 -21.25 -2.43
N SER A 265 -3.60 -21.86 -2.64
CA SER A 265 -3.95 -22.43 -3.96
C SER A 265 -4.17 -21.34 -5.01
N THR A 266 -4.82 -20.24 -4.62
CA THR A 266 -5.02 -19.05 -5.45
C THR A 266 -3.69 -18.39 -5.80
N VAL A 267 -2.79 -18.22 -4.82
CA VAL A 267 -1.42 -17.69 -5.04
C VAL A 267 -0.65 -18.56 -6.03
N HIS A 268 -0.73 -19.89 -5.90
CA HIS A 268 -0.04 -20.81 -6.78
C HIS A 268 -0.57 -20.75 -8.22
N ILE A 269 -1.89 -20.79 -8.40
CA ILE A 269 -2.55 -20.67 -9.72
C ILE A 269 -2.14 -19.35 -10.38
N LEU A 270 -2.23 -18.25 -9.64
CA LEU A 270 -1.99 -16.93 -10.20
C LEU A 270 -0.51 -16.66 -10.49
N THR A 271 0.39 -17.28 -9.72
CA THR A 271 1.82 -17.35 -10.03
C THR A 271 2.07 -18.10 -11.34
N ARG A 272 1.41 -19.24 -11.56
CA ARG A 272 1.54 -20.03 -12.81
C ARG A 272 1.02 -19.27 -14.02
N ILE A 273 -0.12 -18.59 -13.89
CA ILE A 273 -0.67 -17.71 -14.93
C ILE A 273 0.33 -16.59 -15.26
N SER A 274 0.89 -15.95 -14.23
CA SER A 274 1.87 -14.86 -14.39
C SER A 274 3.14 -15.34 -15.10
N GLN A 275 3.66 -16.51 -14.73
CA GLN A 275 4.81 -17.13 -15.39
C GLN A 275 4.54 -17.42 -16.87
N ALA A 276 3.37 -18.00 -17.18
CA ALA A 276 2.97 -18.28 -18.56
C ALA A 276 2.84 -16.99 -19.37
N GLY A 277 2.19 -15.96 -18.82
CA GLY A 277 2.06 -14.64 -19.46
C GLY A 277 3.40 -13.98 -19.74
N CYS A 278 4.32 -13.97 -18.76
CA CYS A 278 5.66 -13.42 -18.94
C CYS A 278 6.45 -14.18 -20.02
N GLY A 279 6.36 -15.52 -20.03
CA GLY A 279 7.01 -16.34 -21.05
C GLY A 279 6.51 -16.05 -22.47
N VAL A 280 5.18 -15.94 -22.66
CA VAL A 280 4.60 -15.56 -23.95
C VAL A 280 5.06 -14.16 -24.37
N SER A 281 5.02 -13.20 -23.46
CA SER A 281 5.49 -11.81 -23.71
C SER A 281 6.94 -11.78 -24.18
N MET A 282 7.82 -12.54 -23.53
CA MET A 282 9.23 -12.65 -23.89
C MET A 282 9.43 -13.17 -25.32
N ILE A 283 8.64 -14.14 -25.77
CA ILE A 283 8.71 -14.67 -27.14
C ILE A 283 8.41 -13.56 -28.17
N PHE A 284 7.34 -12.80 -27.97
CA PHE A 284 6.96 -11.70 -28.87
C PHE A 284 7.96 -10.54 -28.83
N LEU A 285 8.49 -10.19 -27.66
CA LEU A 285 9.53 -9.18 -27.52
C LEU A 285 10.84 -9.61 -28.19
N ALA A 286 11.24 -10.87 -28.01
CA ALA A 286 12.41 -11.44 -28.69
C ALA A 286 12.24 -11.43 -30.21
N PHE A 287 11.06 -11.82 -30.72
CA PHE A 287 10.74 -11.70 -32.13
C PHE A 287 10.87 -10.26 -32.63
N THR A 288 10.37 -9.28 -31.88
CA THR A 288 10.49 -7.85 -32.22
C THR A 288 11.95 -7.40 -32.30
N ILE A 289 12.77 -7.79 -31.34
CA ILE A 289 14.21 -7.47 -31.31
C ILE A 289 14.95 -8.11 -32.50
N VAL A 290 14.67 -9.38 -32.79
CA VAL A 290 15.26 -10.10 -33.93
C VAL A 290 14.82 -9.48 -35.26
N LEU A 291 13.53 -9.17 -35.41
CA LEU A 291 13.00 -8.52 -36.60
C LEU A 291 13.65 -7.15 -36.82
N TYR A 292 13.82 -6.35 -35.76
CA TYR A 292 14.57 -5.10 -35.86
C TYR A 292 16.01 -5.32 -36.31
N ALA A 293 16.72 -6.31 -35.75
CA ALA A 293 18.09 -6.61 -36.14
C ALA A 293 18.19 -6.98 -37.64
N VAL A 294 17.27 -7.83 -38.13
CA VAL A 294 17.18 -8.20 -39.55
C VAL A 294 16.88 -6.99 -40.43
N LEU A 295 15.93 -6.13 -40.04
CA LEU A 295 15.58 -4.91 -40.78
C LEU A 295 16.73 -3.90 -40.79
N ARG A 296 17.48 -3.79 -39.69
CA ARG A 296 18.67 -2.93 -39.58
C ARG A 296 19.82 -3.40 -40.47
N LEU A 297 20.00 -4.72 -40.61
CA LEU A 297 21.02 -5.32 -41.48
C LEU A 297 20.63 -5.24 -42.96
N SER A 298 19.36 -5.48 -43.28
CA SER A 298 18.85 -5.54 -44.66
C SER A 298 18.54 -4.18 -45.28
N ARG A 299 18.13 -3.18 -44.49
CA ARG A 299 17.70 -1.87 -45.01
C ARG A 299 18.55 -0.74 -44.43
N GLN A 300 19.27 -0.05 -45.30
CA GLN A 300 20.08 1.14 -44.97
C GLN A 300 19.26 2.22 -44.22
N ARG A 301 17.96 2.35 -44.55
CA ARG A 301 17.00 3.28 -43.92
C ARG A 301 16.88 3.13 -42.40
N PHE A 302 16.96 1.90 -41.88
CA PHE A 302 16.84 1.64 -40.43
C PHE A 302 18.11 2.01 -39.65
N LYS A 303 19.24 2.26 -40.31
CA LYS A 303 20.46 2.73 -39.64
C LYS A 303 20.35 4.19 -39.19
N SER A 304 19.64 5.02 -39.95
CA SER A 304 19.49 6.45 -39.69
C SER A 304 18.26 6.84 -38.86
N GLU A 305 17.22 6.00 -38.82
CA GLU A 305 15.99 6.32 -38.07
C GLU A 305 16.16 6.05 -36.56
N ASP A 306 15.78 7.03 -35.73
CA ASP A 306 15.89 6.92 -34.26
C ASP A 306 14.66 6.31 -33.59
N ALA A 307 13.47 6.47 -34.17
CA ALA A 307 12.22 5.88 -33.68
C ALA A 307 12.30 4.35 -33.41
N PRO A 308 12.76 3.51 -34.35
CA PRO A 308 12.84 2.07 -34.09
C PRO A 308 13.89 1.71 -33.03
N LYS A 309 14.89 2.57 -32.77
CA LYS A 309 15.89 2.33 -31.72
C LYS A 309 15.28 2.49 -30.33
N ILE A 310 14.45 3.51 -30.12
CA ILE A 310 13.78 3.78 -28.83
C ILE A 310 12.77 2.67 -28.54
N HIS A 311 11.99 2.27 -29.56
CA HIS A 311 11.02 1.19 -29.44
C HIS A 311 11.66 -0.17 -29.06
N VAL A 312 12.83 -0.47 -29.63
CA VAL A 312 13.59 -1.68 -29.32
C VAL A 312 14.26 -1.59 -27.95
N ALA A 313 14.67 -0.40 -27.50
CA ALA A 313 15.16 -0.19 -26.15
C ALA A 313 14.06 -0.44 -25.10
N LEU A 314 12.84 0.07 -25.34
CA LEU A 314 11.67 -0.25 -24.52
C LEU A 314 11.38 -1.76 -24.53
N SER A 315 11.37 -2.38 -25.72
CA SER A 315 11.16 -3.83 -25.87
C SER A 315 12.21 -4.67 -25.12
N GLY A 316 13.49 -4.26 -25.19
CA GLY A 316 14.59 -4.88 -24.46
C GLY A 316 14.45 -4.73 -22.94
N SER A 317 14.05 -3.55 -22.47
CA SER A 317 13.81 -3.33 -21.04
C SER A 317 12.66 -4.19 -20.50
N LEU A 318 11.56 -4.33 -21.26
CA LEU A 318 10.45 -5.22 -20.93
C LEU A 318 10.87 -6.69 -20.94
N PHE A 319 11.68 -7.13 -21.91
CA PHE A 319 12.20 -8.49 -21.97
C PHE A 319 13.04 -8.82 -20.72
N LEU A 320 13.94 -7.91 -20.34
CA LEU A 320 14.79 -8.06 -19.15
C LEU A 320 13.98 -8.01 -17.85
N LEU A 321 12.93 -7.17 -17.78
CA LEU A 321 12.00 -7.15 -16.65
C LEU A 321 11.26 -8.49 -16.48
N ASN A 322 10.74 -9.05 -17.57
CA ASN A 322 10.06 -10.35 -17.56
C ASN A 322 11.03 -11.49 -17.15
N LEU A 323 12.25 -11.48 -17.68
CA LEU A 323 13.29 -12.44 -17.31
C LEU A 323 13.64 -12.34 -15.82
N ALA A 324 13.86 -11.12 -15.31
CA ALA A 324 14.15 -10.89 -13.89
C ALA A 324 12.99 -11.36 -12.99
N PHE A 325 11.74 -11.12 -13.39
CA PHE A 325 10.56 -11.62 -12.70
C PHE A 325 10.54 -13.15 -12.64
N LEU A 326 10.74 -13.83 -13.77
CA LEU A 326 10.76 -15.30 -13.82
C LEU A 326 11.87 -15.90 -12.96
N ILE A 327 13.08 -15.31 -12.98
CA ILE A 327 14.19 -15.75 -12.13
C ILE A 327 13.84 -15.59 -10.66
N THR A 328 13.25 -14.45 -10.30
CA THR A 328 12.95 -14.12 -8.90
C THR A 328 11.83 -15.00 -8.34
N VAL A 329 10.75 -15.18 -9.08
CA VAL A 329 9.62 -16.06 -8.69
C VAL A 329 10.01 -17.53 -8.76
N GLY A 330 10.79 -17.95 -9.76
CA GLY A 330 11.20 -19.35 -9.94
C GLY A 330 12.25 -19.81 -8.92
N SER A 331 13.12 -18.90 -8.46
CA SER A 331 14.14 -19.20 -7.44
C SER A 331 13.59 -19.04 -6.02
N GLY A 332 12.56 -18.23 -5.82
CA GLY A 332 12.01 -17.90 -4.49
C GLY A 332 13.10 -17.44 -3.52
N SER A 333 13.12 -18.04 -2.32
CA SER A 333 14.12 -17.82 -1.27
C SER A 333 15.43 -18.60 -1.45
N LYS A 334 15.58 -19.43 -2.49
CA LYS A 334 16.78 -20.26 -2.66
C LYS A 334 18.03 -19.40 -2.87
N GLY A 335 19.11 -19.76 -2.17
CA GLY A 335 20.41 -19.10 -2.24
C GLY A 335 20.75 -18.32 -0.97
N SER A 336 21.87 -17.59 -1.01
CA SER A 336 22.30 -16.72 0.08
C SER A 336 21.51 -15.41 0.11
N ASP A 337 21.50 -14.74 1.27
CA ASP A 337 20.87 -13.41 1.43
C ASP A 337 21.40 -12.40 0.41
N ALA A 338 22.69 -12.46 0.09
CA ALA A 338 23.32 -11.62 -0.93
C ALA A 338 22.76 -11.89 -2.34
N ALA A 339 22.49 -13.16 -2.67
CA ALA A 339 21.86 -13.52 -3.94
C ALA A 339 20.42 -13.01 -4.02
N CYS A 340 19.68 -13.05 -2.89
CA CYS A 340 18.34 -12.51 -2.82
C CYS A 340 18.33 -10.98 -2.97
N TRP A 341 19.24 -10.29 -2.27
CA TRP A 341 19.45 -8.85 -2.40
C TRP A 341 19.74 -8.46 -3.86
N ALA A 342 20.63 -9.18 -4.54
CA ALA A 342 20.98 -8.91 -5.93
C ALA A 342 19.80 -9.12 -6.88
N ARG A 343 19.02 -10.20 -6.72
CA ARG A 343 17.81 -10.44 -7.53
C ARG A 343 16.78 -9.32 -7.36
N GLY A 344 16.53 -8.90 -6.12
CA GLY A 344 15.61 -7.79 -5.82
C GLY A 344 16.06 -6.48 -6.46
N ALA A 345 17.35 -6.14 -6.36
CA ALA A 345 17.93 -4.95 -6.97
C ALA A 345 17.83 -4.95 -8.50
N VAL A 346 18.15 -6.08 -9.15
CA VAL A 346 18.05 -6.24 -10.60
C VAL A 346 16.62 -6.14 -11.10
N TYR A 347 15.66 -6.76 -10.41
CA TYR A 347 14.24 -6.67 -10.76
C TYR A 347 13.74 -5.23 -10.60
N HIS A 348 14.12 -4.52 -9.52
CA HIS A 348 13.78 -3.11 -9.33
C HIS A 348 14.40 -2.22 -10.43
N TYR A 349 15.66 -2.45 -10.81
CA TYR A 349 16.32 -1.68 -11.88
C TYR A 349 15.57 -1.77 -13.21
N PHE A 350 15.24 -2.98 -13.66
CA PHE A 350 14.54 -3.16 -14.93
C PHE A 350 13.10 -2.62 -14.89
N LEU A 351 12.46 -2.63 -13.72
CA LEU A 351 11.15 -1.99 -13.56
C LEU A 351 11.23 -0.48 -13.82
N LEU A 352 12.21 0.20 -13.22
CA LEU A 352 12.43 1.63 -13.44
C LEU A 352 12.89 1.93 -14.87
N CYS A 353 13.66 1.04 -15.49
CA CYS A 353 14.03 1.16 -16.90
C CYS A 353 12.78 1.18 -17.79
N VAL A 354 11.84 0.25 -17.58
CA VAL A 354 10.58 0.21 -18.34
C VAL A 354 9.80 1.52 -18.17
N PHE A 355 9.65 2.02 -16.94
CA PHE A 355 8.97 3.31 -16.70
C PHE A 355 9.65 4.47 -17.41
N THR A 356 10.98 4.53 -17.33
CA THR A 356 11.76 5.60 -17.98
C THR A 356 11.64 5.51 -19.50
N TRP A 357 11.78 4.33 -20.09
CA TRP A 357 11.66 4.14 -21.53
C TRP A 357 10.24 4.39 -22.05
N MET A 358 9.19 4.07 -21.29
CA MET A 358 7.82 4.45 -21.64
C MET A 358 7.64 5.97 -21.68
N SER A 359 8.20 6.70 -20.70
CA SER A 359 8.22 8.17 -20.73
C SER A 359 9.05 8.73 -21.89
N LEU A 360 10.22 8.15 -22.19
CA LEU A 360 11.04 8.60 -23.31
C LEU A 360 10.38 8.33 -24.66
N GLU A 361 9.67 7.21 -24.80
CA GLU A 361 8.86 6.91 -25.98
C GLU A 361 7.71 7.91 -26.10
N ALA A 362 7.01 8.25 -25.00
CA ALA A 362 6.01 9.32 -24.98
C ALA A 362 6.61 10.66 -25.44
N PHE A 363 7.75 11.06 -24.88
CA PHE A 363 8.47 12.28 -25.28
C PHE A 363 8.83 12.27 -26.78
N HIS A 364 9.25 11.12 -27.31
CA HIS A 364 9.53 10.98 -28.74
C HIS A 364 8.26 11.16 -29.59
N LEU A 365 7.13 10.58 -29.17
CA LEU A 365 5.83 10.79 -29.82
C LEU A 365 5.41 12.27 -29.83
N TYR A 366 5.68 13.00 -28.75
CA TYR A 366 5.44 14.46 -28.70
C TYR A 366 6.24 15.20 -29.77
N LEU A 367 7.54 14.88 -29.93
CA LEU A 367 8.37 15.50 -30.95
C LEU A 367 7.86 15.21 -32.36
N LEU A 368 7.44 13.97 -32.62
CA LEU A 368 6.91 13.57 -33.93
C LEU A 368 5.56 14.20 -34.28
N ALA A 369 4.65 14.35 -33.32
CA ALA A 369 3.27 14.78 -33.59
C ALA A 369 3.05 16.29 -33.42
N VAL A 370 3.71 16.92 -32.43
CA VAL A 370 3.47 18.33 -32.07
C VAL A 370 4.57 19.24 -32.61
N ARG A 371 5.85 18.85 -32.47
CA ARG A 371 7.00 19.66 -32.86
C ARG A 371 7.62 19.19 -34.19
N VAL A 372 6.80 19.24 -35.25
CA VAL A 372 7.14 18.70 -36.58
C VAL A 372 8.21 19.53 -37.33
N PHE A 373 8.43 20.79 -36.94
CA PHE A 373 9.41 21.67 -37.60
C PHE A 373 10.70 21.83 -36.79
N ASN A 374 11.85 21.66 -37.46
CA ASN A 374 13.22 21.91 -36.98
C ASN A 374 13.67 21.14 -35.71
N THR A 375 13.45 19.82 -35.69
CA THR A 375 13.85 18.92 -34.58
C THR A 375 15.06 18.06 -34.94
N TYR A 376 16.22 18.70 -35.16
CA TYR A 376 17.51 17.98 -35.26
C TYR A 376 18.34 18.19 -33.99
N PHE A 377 18.52 17.11 -33.23
CA PHE A 377 19.39 17.11 -32.04
C PHE A 377 20.58 16.18 -32.30
N GLY A 378 21.80 16.72 -32.27
CA GLY A 378 23.01 15.90 -32.37
C GLY A 378 23.08 14.86 -31.24
N HIS A 379 23.42 13.62 -31.60
CA HIS A 379 23.51 12.46 -30.69
C HIS A 379 22.22 12.19 -29.88
N TYR A 380 21.05 12.42 -30.48
CA TYR A 380 19.74 12.29 -29.82
C TYR A 380 19.55 10.95 -29.08
N PHE A 381 19.72 9.82 -29.77
CA PHE A 381 19.55 8.49 -29.15
C PHE A 381 20.53 8.24 -27.99
N LEU A 382 21.77 8.74 -28.07
CA LEU A 382 22.75 8.58 -27.00
C LEU A 382 22.29 9.30 -25.71
N LYS A 383 21.76 10.53 -25.85
CA LYS A 383 21.22 11.30 -24.72
C LYS A 383 20.02 10.61 -24.09
N LEU A 384 19.11 10.09 -24.91
CA LEU A 384 17.98 9.31 -24.43
C LEU A 384 18.42 8.03 -23.72
N SER A 385 19.39 7.31 -24.28
CA SER A 385 19.94 6.10 -23.66
C SER A 385 20.59 6.38 -22.32
N LEU A 386 21.35 7.47 -22.20
CA LEU A 386 21.96 7.90 -20.94
C LEU A 386 20.90 8.15 -19.86
N VAL A 387 19.78 8.78 -20.21
CA VAL A 387 18.66 8.99 -19.28
C VAL A 387 17.94 7.66 -18.98
N GLY A 388 17.60 6.90 -20.02
CA GLY A 388 16.80 5.67 -19.95
C GLY A 388 17.43 4.56 -19.12
N TRP A 389 18.75 4.45 -19.11
CA TRP A 389 19.49 3.47 -18.31
C TRP A 389 20.14 4.09 -17.07
N GLY A 390 20.61 5.33 -17.16
CA GLY A 390 21.35 5.99 -16.08
C GLY A 390 20.47 6.41 -14.90
N LEU A 391 19.29 6.99 -15.16
CA LEU A 391 18.40 7.46 -14.09
C LEU A 391 17.89 6.28 -13.22
N PRO A 392 17.43 5.15 -13.79
CA PRO A 392 17.16 3.92 -13.02
C PRO A 392 18.35 3.41 -12.21
N ALA A 393 19.57 3.47 -12.76
CA ALA A 393 20.77 2.99 -12.09
C ALA A 393 21.06 3.81 -10.83
N LEU A 394 20.99 5.14 -10.92
CA LEU A 394 21.18 6.04 -9.78
C LEU A 394 20.17 5.76 -8.66
N MET A 395 18.90 5.57 -9.01
CA MET A 395 17.84 5.26 -8.03
C MET A 395 18.12 3.93 -7.30
N VAL A 396 18.46 2.88 -8.03
CA VAL A 396 18.75 1.56 -7.44
C VAL A 396 20.02 1.57 -6.60
N ILE A 397 21.06 2.32 -6.99
CA ILE A 397 22.26 2.50 -6.16
C ILE A 397 21.89 3.16 -4.83
N GLY A 398 21.05 4.21 -4.85
CA GLY A 398 20.57 4.85 -3.62
C GLY A 398 19.78 3.88 -2.73
N THR A 399 18.81 3.17 -3.30
CA THR A 399 17.98 2.19 -2.57
C THR A 399 18.80 1.03 -2.02
N GLY A 400 19.78 0.55 -2.80
CA GLY A 400 20.68 -0.54 -2.42
C GLY A 400 21.66 -0.14 -1.33
N SER A 401 22.14 1.10 -1.34
CA SER A 401 23.04 1.65 -0.31
C SER A 401 22.37 1.67 1.08
N ALA A 402 21.05 1.85 1.12
CA ALA A 402 20.25 1.78 2.34
C ALA A 402 19.92 0.32 2.78
N ASN A 403 20.46 -0.68 2.08
CA ASN A 403 20.21 -2.11 2.31
C ASN A 403 18.70 -2.47 2.36
N SER A 404 17.93 -1.87 1.44
CA SER A 404 16.46 -1.96 1.45
C SER A 404 15.92 -3.27 0.85
N TYR A 405 16.76 -4.05 0.17
CA TYR A 405 16.35 -5.28 -0.51
C TYR A 405 16.52 -6.51 0.38
N GLY A 406 15.64 -7.49 0.24
CA GLY A 406 15.69 -8.73 1.01
C GLY A 406 14.55 -9.68 0.70
N LEU A 407 14.39 -10.67 1.58
CA LEU A 407 13.30 -11.63 1.50
C LEU A 407 11.98 -10.93 1.83
N TYR A 408 11.04 -10.99 0.89
CA TYR A 408 9.66 -10.56 1.03
C TYR A 408 8.78 -11.81 1.12
N THR A 409 8.16 -12.02 2.29
CA THR A 409 7.34 -13.20 2.54
C THR A 409 5.87 -12.84 2.57
N ILE A 410 5.09 -13.53 1.76
CA ILE A 410 3.63 -13.45 1.80
C ILE A 410 3.16 -14.62 2.66
N ARG A 411 2.28 -14.35 3.63
CA ARG A 411 1.79 -15.36 4.57
C ARG A 411 0.31 -15.64 4.34
N ASP A 412 -0.05 -16.92 4.40
CA ASP A 412 -1.43 -17.42 4.33
C ASP A 412 -2.08 -17.48 5.73
N ARG A 413 -3.36 -17.88 5.75
CA ARG A 413 -4.27 -18.16 6.87
C ARG A 413 -3.64 -18.85 8.08
N GLU A 414 -2.69 -19.76 7.88
CA GLU A 414 -2.02 -20.51 8.95
C GLU A 414 -0.65 -19.93 9.37
N ASN A 415 -0.37 -18.67 9.02
CA ASN A 415 0.95 -18.04 9.16
C ASN A 415 2.06 -18.80 8.38
N ARG A 416 1.65 -19.62 7.40
CA ARG A 416 2.53 -20.34 6.48
C ARG A 416 2.93 -19.41 5.34
N THR A 417 4.19 -19.47 4.94
CA THR A 417 4.74 -18.73 3.81
C THR A 417 4.11 -19.22 2.50
N SER A 418 3.21 -18.45 1.90
CA SER A 418 2.53 -18.79 0.64
C SER A 418 3.35 -18.42 -0.59
N LEU A 419 4.12 -17.34 -0.54
CA LEU A 419 5.07 -16.98 -1.57
C LEU A 419 6.26 -16.26 -0.95
N GLU A 420 7.45 -16.72 -1.29
CA GLU A 420 8.72 -16.09 -0.90
C GLU A 420 9.38 -15.53 -2.15
N LEU A 421 9.68 -14.23 -2.13
CA LEU A 421 10.17 -13.47 -3.25
C LEU A 421 11.29 -12.54 -2.77
N CYS A 422 12.33 -12.35 -3.57
CA CYS A 422 13.36 -11.35 -3.30
C CYS A 422 12.96 -9.98 -3.82
N TRP A 423 12.61 -9.06 -2.91
CA TRP A 423 12.12 -7.72 -3.24
C TRP A 423 12.61 -6.71 -2.19
N PHE A 424 11.74 -5.81 -1.71
CA PHE A 424 12.01 -4.92 -0.58
C PHE A 424 11.72 -5.63 0.74
N ARG A 425 12.50 -5.32 1.78
CA ARG A 425 12.34 -5.89 3.12
C ARG A 425 11.13 -5.29 3.83
N ASP A 426 10.46 -6.07 4.69
CA ASP A 426 9.38 -5.56 5.53
C ASP A 426 9.90 -4.53 6.55
N GLY A 427 9.12 -3.48 6.82
CA GLY A 427 9.42 -2.46 7.83
C GLY A 427 9.91 -1.13 7.26
N THR A 428 11.10 -0.67 7.64
CA THR A 428 11.65 0.66 7.24
C THR A 428 11.88 0.79 5.74
N ALA A 429 12.07 -0.32 5.03
CA ALA A 429 12.22 -0.36 3.57
C ALA A 429 10.89 -0.18 2.80
N THR A 430 9.73 -0.21 3.48
CA THR A 430 8.43 0.13 2.89
C THR A 430 8.40 1.58 2.38
N TYR A 431 9.04 2.53 3.09
CA TYR A 431 9.17 3.91 2.61
C TYR A 431 9.99 4.00 1.32
N ALA A 432 11.07 3.22 1.22
CA ALA A 432 11.89 3.16 0.02
C ALA A 432 11.09 2.62 -1.17
N LEU A 433 10.26 1.59 -0.97
CA LEU A 433 9.36 1.05 -2.00
C LEU A 433 8.38 2.15 -2.50
N TYR A 434 7.71 2.85 -1.59
CA TYR A 434 6.75 3.90 -1.96
C TYR A 434 7.40 5.03 -2.76
N ILE A 435 8.55 5.53 -2.31
CA ILE A 435 9.22 6.65 -2.97
C ILE A 435 9.79 6.21 -4.32
N THR A 436 10.53 5.09 -4.33
CA THR A 436 11.34 4.71 -5.50
C THR A 436 10.56 3.97 -6.57
N VAL A 437 9.51 3.23 -6.21
CA VAL A 437 8.67 2.52 -7.19
C VAL A 437 7.41 3.31 -7.49
N HIS A 438 6.56 3.56 -6.50
CA HIS A 438 5.26 4.20 -6.73
C HIS A 438 5.39 5.69 -7.07
N GLY A 439 6.22 6.44 -6.34
CA GLY A 439 6.49 7.85 -6.62
C GLY A 439 7.10 8.04 -8.00
N TYR A 440 8.09 7.23 -8.36
CA TYR A 440 8.72 7.25 -9.68
C TYR A 440 7.72 6.89 -10.79
N PHE A 441 6.91 5.84 -10.59
CA PHE A 441 5.86 5.46 -11.52
C PHE A 441 4.84 6.59 -11.71
N LEU A 442 4.36 7.20 -10.63
CA LEU A 442 3.37 8.28 -10.70
C LEU A 442 3.90 9.46 -11.52
N ILE A 443 5.15 9.88 -11.29
CA ILE A 443 5.77 10.99 -12.03
C ILE A 443 5.89 10.65 -13.52
N THR A 444 6.43 9.48 -13.85
CA THR A 444 6.63 9.03 -15.25
C THR A 444 5.31 8.82 -15.99
N PHE A 445 4.30 8.27 -15.29
CA PHE A 445 2.95 8.06 -15.80
C PHE A 445 2.23 9.38 -16.06
N LEU A 446 2.23 10.32 -15.11
CA LEU A 446 1.59 11.63 -15.28
C LEU A 446 2.20 12.38 -16.48
N PHE A 447 3.53 12.35 -16.61
CA PHE A 447 4.21 12.91 -17.77
C PHE A 447 3.74 12.24 -19.08
N GLY A 448 3.68 10.90 -19.11
CA GLY A 448 3.18 10.14 -20.26
C GLY A 448 1.74 10.51 -20.63
N MET A 449 0.86 10.65 -19.65
CA MET A 449 -0.55 11.03 -19.85
C MET A 449 -0.71 12.44 -20.41
N VAL A 450 0.05 13.41 -19.91
CA VAL A 450 0.06 14.78 -20.44
C VAL A 450 0.47 14.76 -21.92
N VAL A 451 1.54 14.05 -22.24
CA VAL A 451 2.03 13.94 -23.62
C VAL A 451 1.02 13.25 -24.53
N LEU A 452 0.46 12.11 -24.09
CA LEU A 452 -0.56 11.39 -24.84
C LEU A 452 -1.79 12.27 -25.10
N ALA A 453 -2.22 13.08 -24.12
CA ALA A 453 -3.31 14.03 -24.28
C ALA A 453 -3.00 15.10 -25.34
N LEU A 454 -1.77 15.66 -25.34
CA LEU A 454 -1.33 16.64 -26.35
C LEU A 454 -1.27 16.05 -27.76
N VAL A 455 -0.72 14.84 -27.90
CA VAL A 455 -0.66 14.13 -29.19
C VAL A 455 -2.07 13.83 -29.69
N THR A 456 -2.93 13.34 -28.80
CA THR A 456 -4.33 13.02 -29.10
C THR A 456 -5.10 14.27 -29.53
N TRP A 457 -4.99 15.36 -28.77
CA TRP A 457 -5.56 16.67 -29.12
C TRP A 457 -5.14 17.09 -30.52
N LYS A 458 -3.83 17.04 -30.82
CA LYS A 458 -3.29 17.41 -32.14
C LYS A 458 -3.85 16.55 -33.27
N ILE A 459 -3.95 15.23 -33.08
CA ILE A 459 -4.52 14.29 -34.06
C ILE A 459 -5.99 14.61 -34.34
N PHE A 460 -6.78 14.90 -33.31
CA PHE A 460 -8.20 15.25 -33.48
C PHE A 460 -8.38 16.63 -34.12
N THR A 461 -7.58 17.64 -33.75
CA THR A 461 -7.62 18.97 -34.38
C THR A 461 -7.26 18.91 -35.87
N LEU A 462 -6.18 18.20 -36.25
CA LEU A 462 -5.80 18.05 -37.66
C LEU A 462 -6.87 17.33 -38.46
N SER A 463 -7.49 16.31 -37.88
CA SER A 463 -8.55 15.58 -38.58
C SER A 463 -9.82 16.40 -38.78
N SER A 464 -10.15 17.31 -37.87
CA SER A 464 -11.30 18.21 -38.04
C SER A 464 -11.07 19.19 -39.20
N ALA A 465 -9.81 19.50 -39.53
CA ALA A 465 -9.46 20.41 -40.61
C ALA A 465 -9.48 19.75 -42.01
N THR A 466 -9.38 18.42 -42.11
CA THR A 466 -9.30 17.68 -43.38
C THR A 466 -10.50 16.75 -43.63
N ALA A 467 -11.71 17.18 -43.27
CA ALA A 467 -12.91 16.34 -43.25
C ALA A 467 -13.36 15.83 -44.64
N VAL A 468 -12.82 14.70 -45.11
CA VAL A 468 -13.41 13.85 -46.16
C VAL A 468 -13.12 12.36 -45.88
N LYS A 469 -14.21 11.56 -45.74
CA LYS A 469 -14.34 10.08 -45.76
C LYS A 469 -14.39 9.34 -44.41
N GLU A 470 -15.62 9.19 -43.90
CA GLU A 470 -15.95 8.60 -42.59
C GLU A 470 -16.13 7.06 -42.61
N ARG A 471 -16.03 6.46 -41.41
CA ARG A 471 -16.05 5.02 -41.05
C ARG A 471 -14.70 4.28 -41.12
N GLY A 472 -14.00 4.27 -42.25
CA GLY A 472 -12.69 3.60 -42.36
C GLY A 472 -11.56 4.29 -41.59
N GLN A 473 -11.60 5.63 -41.55
CA GLN A 473 -10.60 6.47 -40.90
C GLN A 473 -10.75 6.49 -39.37
N ASN A 474 -11.98 6.38 -38.85
CA ASN A 474 -12.24 6.33 -37.40
C ASN A 474 -11.73 5.04 -36.77
N ARG A 475 -11.90 3.88 -37.43
CA ARG A 475 -11.32 2.61 -36.94
C ARG A 475 -9.79 2.66 -36.87
N LYS A 476 -9.14 3.25 -37.88
CA LYS A 476 -7.68 3.43 -37.89
C LYS A 476 -7.21 4.38 -36.78
N LYS A 477 -7.93 5.48 -36.53
CA LYS A 477 -7.64 6.42 -35.43
C LYS A 477 -7.77 5.75 -34.06
N VAL A 478 -8.85 5.01 -33.82
CA VAL A 478 -9.05 4.28 -32.57
C VAL A 478 -7.95 3.24 -32.37
N LEU A 479 -7.59 2.49 -33.41
CA LEU A 479 -6.50 1.50 -33.34
C LEU A 479 -5.13 2.16 -33.09
N THR A 480 -4.89 3.33 -33.68
CA THR A 480 -3.68 4.14 -33.46
C THR A 480 -3.64 4.68 -32.04
N LEU A 481 -4.76 5.18 -31.51
CA LEU A 481 -4.86 5.70 -30.15
C LEU A 481 -4.67 4.59 -29.11
N LEU A 482 -5.25 3.41 -29.35
CA LEU A 482 -5.03 2.22 -28.54
C LEU A 482 -3.56 1.78 -28.58
N GLY A 483 -2.96 1.82 -29.79
CA GLY A 483 -1.53 1.91 -30.10
C GLY A 483 -0.70 2.64 -29.05
N LEU A 484 -0.86 3.95 -29.13
CA LEU A 484 -0.09 4.91 -28.36
C LEU A 484 -0.39 4.79 -26.86
N SER A 485 -1.63 4.49 -26.48
CA SER A 485 -2.02 4.33 -25.07
C SER A 485 -1.34 3.13 -24.40
N SER A 486 -1.27 1.99 -25.09
CA SER A 486 -0.56 0.81 -24.61
C SER A 486 0.95 1.05 -24.52
N LEU A 487 1.49 1.79 -25.49
CA LEU A 487 2.90 2.15 -25.54
C LEU A 487 3.34 3.07 -24.39
N VAL A 488 2.49 4.04 -24.06
CA VAL A 488 2.72 5.02 -22.98
C VAL A 488 2.44 4.41 -21.58
N GLY A 489 1.87 3.21 -21.52
CA GLY A 489 1.65 2.50 -20.26
C GLY A 489 0.34 2.85 -19.56
N VAL A 490 -0.72 3.24 -20.28
CA VAL A 490 -2.06 3.48 -19.70
C VAL A 490 -2.58 2.24 -18.95
N THR A 491 -2.27 1.05 -19.46
CA THR A 491 -2.61 -0.24 -18.83
C THR A 491 -2.03 -0.38 -17.42
N TRP A 492 -0.91 0.29 -17.13
CA TRP A 492 -0.26 0.29 -15.83
C TRP A 492 -0.90 1.26 -14.84
N GLY A 493 -1.59 2.31 -15.33
CA GLY A 493 -2.35 3.22 -14.46
C GLY A 493 -3.49 2.52 -13.71
N LEU A 494 -4.07 1.48 -14.30
CA LEU A 494 -5.08 0.63 -13.63
C LEU A 494 -4.50 -0.11 -12.41
N ALA A 495 -3.19 -0.37 -12.38
CA ALA A 495 -2.53 -1.00 -11.24
C ALA A 495 -2.43 -0.06 -10.02
N ILE A 496 -2.51 1.27 -10.19
CA ILE A 496 -2.59 2.24 -9.08
C ILE A 496 -3.97 2.17 -8.40
N LEU A 497 -5.03 1.90 -9.16
CA LEU A 497 -6.41 1.87 -8.66
C LEU A 497 -6.73 0.59 -7.89
N THR A 498 -5.86 -0.43 -7.98
CA THR A 498 -6.04 -1.66 -7.21
C THR A 498 -5.48 -1.47 -5.80
N PRO A 499 -6.24 -1.81 -4.74
CA PRO A 499 -5.76 -1.71 -3.37
C PRO A 499 -4.43 -2.47 -3.22
N LEU A 500 -3.51 -1.82 -2.51
CA LEU A 500 -2.11 -2.20 -2.35
C LEU A 500 -2.02 -3.65 -1.83
N GLY A 501 -1.50 -4.55 -2.65
CA GLY A 501 -1.35 -5.96 -2.26
C GLY A 501 -1.04 -6.89 -3.44
N LEU A 502 -1.21 -8.20 -3.24
CA LEU A 502 -0.91 -9.22 -4.25
C LEU A 502 -1.66 -9.03 -5.55
N SER A 503 -2.90 -8.52 -5.50
CA SER A 503 -3.71 -8.22 -6.68
C SER A 503 -2.95 -7.33 -7.68
N THR A 504 -2.17 -6.37 -7.20
CA THR A 504 -1.38 -5.46 -8.04
C THR A 504 -0.27 -6.18 -8.81
N VAL A 505 0.44 -7.13 -8.18
CA VAL A 505 1.54 -7.89 -8.81
C VAL A 505 1.02 -8.81 -9.93
N TYR A 506 -0.17 -9.36 -9.76
CA TYR A 506 -0.77 -10.26 -10.75
C TYR A 506 -1.42 -9.51 -11.91
N ILE A 507 -2.11 -8.42 -11.61
CA ILE A 507 -2.63 -7.49 -12.61
C ILE A 507 -1.46 -6.90 -13.41
N PHE A 508 -0.34 -6.60 -12.74
CA PHE A 508 0.92 -6.25 -13.37
C PHE A 508 1.39 -7.33 -14.35
N ALA A 509 1.45 -8.61 -13.95
CA ALA A 509 1.92 -9.67 -14.83
C ALA A 509 1.00 -9.87 -16.05
N LEU A 510 -0.32 -9.73 -15.84
CA LEU A 510 -1.30 -9.80 -16.92
C LEU A 510 -1.15 -8.65 -17.92
N PHE A 511 -1.10 -7.40 -17.45
CA PHE A 511 -0.96 -6.25 -18.35
C PHE A 511 0.41 -6.19 -19.03
N ASN A 512 1.48 -6.58 -18.32
CA ASN A 512 2.82 -6.69 -18.89
C ASN A 512 2.88 -7.78 -19.97
N SER A 513 2.13 -8.88 -19.83
CA SER A 513 2.06 -9.91 -20.86
C SER A 513 1.33 -9.44 -22.12
N LEU A 514 0.21 -8.73 -21.96
CA LEU A 514 -0.52 -8.12 -23.07
C LEU A 514 0.27 -7.00 -23.77
N GLN A 515 1.04 -6.22 -23.02
CA GLN A 515 1.84 -5.12 -23.58
C GLN A 515 2.93 -5.62 -24.53
N GLY A 516 3.61 -6.73 -24.22
CA GLY A 516 4.63 -7.30 -25.11
C GLY A 516 4.06 -7.79 -26.45
N VAL A 517 2.88 -8.44 -26.42
CA VAL A 517 2.15 -8.83 -27.63
C VAL A 517 1.77 -7.60 -28.44
N PHE A 518 1.26 -6.57 -27.76
CA PHE A 518 0.84 -5.33 -28.40
C PHE A 518 1.98 -4.61 -29.13
N ILE A 519 3.12 -4.46 -28.46
CA ILE A 519 4.33 -3.85 -29.02
C ILE A 519 4.79 -4.62 -30.26
N CYS A 520 4.82 -5.95 -30.21
CA CYS A 520 5.21 -6.77 -31.35
C CYS A 520 4.28 -6.57 -32.56
N CYS A 521 2.96 -6.61 -32.35
CA CYS A 521 1.98 -6.36 -33.40
C CYS A 521 2.14 -4.96 -33.99
N TRP A 522 2.31 -3.95 -33.13
CA TRP A 522 2.49 -2.56 -33.54
C TRP A 522 3.76 -2.36 -34.37
N PHE A 523 4.89 -2.89 -33.91
CA PHE A 523 6.17 -2.84 -34.61
C PHE A 523 6.08 -3.54 -35.98
N THR A 524 5.43 -4.70 -36.03
CA THR A 524 5.21 -5.45 -37.28
C THR A 524 4.38 -4.61 -38.26
N ILE A 525 3.26 -4.03 -37.82
CA ILE A 525 2.38 -3.23 -38.69
C ILE A 525 3.07 -1.96 -39.21
N LEU A 526 3.88 -1.30 -38.39
CA LEU A 526 4.56 -0.06 -38.78
C LEU A 526 5.72 -0.28 -39.75
N TYR A 527 6.47 -1.37 -39.58
CA TYR A 527 7.78 -1.52 -40.20
C TYR A 527 7.86 -2.64 -41.26
N LEU A 528 6.92 -3.59 -41.25
CA LEU A 528 6.71 -4.48 -42.39
C LEU A 528 5.70 -3.85 -43.34
N PRO A 529 6.06 -3.60 -44.61
CA PRO A 529 5.09 -3.16 -45.59
C PRO A 529 4.02 -4.24 -45.76
N SER A 530 2.75 -3.83 -45.70
CA SER A 530 1.65 -4.69 -46.18
C SER A 530 1.96 -5.08 -47.62
N GLN A 531 2.22 -6.36 -47.87
CA GLN A 531 2.12 -6.90 -49.22
C GLN A 531 0.64 -6.88 -49.61
N SER A 532 0.14 -5.71 -50.02
CA SER A 532 -1.08 -5.68 -50.83
C SER A 532 -0.70 -6.26 -52.19
N THR A 533 -1.09 -7.52 -52.37
CA THR A 533 -1.08 -8.33 -53.58
C THR A 533 -1.03 -7.49 -54.87
N THR A 534 0.16 -7.37 -55.47
CA THR A 534 0.28 -7.06 -56.90
C THR A 534 0.57 -8.37 -57.59
N VAL A 535 -0.48 -9.16 -57.82
CA VAL A 535 -0.47 -10.16 -58.89
C VAL A 535 -1.32 -9.55 -59.99
N SER A 536 -0.68 -8.90 -60.94
CA SER A 536 -1.25 -8.69 -62.26
C SER A 536 -0.11 -8.58 -63.26
N SER A 537 -0.03 -9.58 -64.14
CA SER A 537 0.33 -9.45 -65.56
C SER A 537 1.02 -10.72 -66.08
N SER A 538 0.22 -11.71 -66.50
CA SER A 538 0.54 -12.52 -67.68
C SER A 538 -0.62 -13.47 -67.98
N THR A 539 -1.66 -12.97 -68.68
CA THR A 539 -2.49 -13.64 -69.71
C THR A 539 -3.86 -12.97 -69.81
N ALA A 540 -3.96 -11.97 -70.67
CA ALA A 540 -5.18 -11.66 -71.44
C ALA A 540 -4.87 -10.57 -72.46
N ARG A 541 -5.24 -10.83 -73.72
CA ARG A 541 -5.17 -9.98 -74.93
C ARG A 541 -3.91 -10.09 -75.78
N LEU A 542 -3.86 -11.14 -76.57
CA LEU A 542 -3.53 -11.00 -77.99
C LEU A 542 -4.45 -11.93 -78.78
N ASP A 543 -5.62 -11.42 -79.14
CA ASP A 543 -6.49 -11.97 -80.19
C ASP A 543 -7.50 -10.87 -80.54
N GLN A 544 -7.18 -10.04 -81.54
CA GLN A 544 -8.13 -9.68 -82.61
C GLN A 544 -7.47 -8.87 -83.73
N ALA A 545 -7.76 -9.31 -84.96
CA ALA A 545 -7.83 -8.58 -86.22
C ALA A 545 -6.54 -8.36 -87.05
N HIS A 546 -6.19 -9.39 -87.82
CA HIS A 546 -5.78 -9.24 -89.22
C HIS A 546 -6.99 -8.79 -90.06
N SER A 547 -6.88 -7.67 -90.80
CA SER A 547 -7.46 -7.45 -92.15
C SER A 547 -7.28 -5.97 -92.57
N ALA A 548 -6.90 -5.79 -93.84
CA ALA A 548 -6.94 -4.57 -94.65
C ALA A 548 -5.72 -3.62 -94.64
N SER A 549 -4.76 -3.89 -95.54
CA SER A 549 -4.33 -2.88 -96.53
C SER A 549 -4.19 -3.54 -97.91
N GLN A 550 -5.12 -3.21 -98.80
CA GLN A 550 -4.91 -3.21 -100.24
C GLN A 550 -4.56 -1.77 -100.64
N GLU A 551 -3.77 -1.68 -101.71
CA GLU A 551 -3.10 -0.52 -102.33
C GLU A 551 -1.75 -0.09 -101.74
#